data_AF-A0A6B8TR22-F1
#
_entry.id   AF-A0A6B8TR22-F1
#
_cell.length_a   1.000
_cell.length_b   1.000
_cell.length_c   1.000
_cell.angle_alpha   90.00
_cell.angle_beta   90.00
_cell.angle_gamma   90.00
#
_symmetry.space_group_name_H-M   'P 1'
#
loop_
_entity.id
_entity.type
_entity.pdbx_description
1 polymer ?
#
loop_
_entity_poly.entity_id
_entity_poly.type
_entity_poly.pdbx_seq_one_letter_code
_entity_poly.pdbx_strand_id
1 'polypeptide(L)'
;MLEHHEHHERDEEDGTVKITIIGGSKGTGAELATVAMDADHDVTVVSRSGTGPAGATIVTADASAPADSGALRDALAGADAVVVTVGGAKGVKNARANITRSVISAMDAAGVRRLVVQSSLGAGDSGSQMPAPLRVLMSVLLAKPLADHDEQEAAVFASDLDWTVVRPTGLKDKPATGTWRALEVSDEGTLGGSIPRADLAACILDVLGDDETVGKALGVSS
;
A
#
# COMPACT_ATOMS: atom_id res chain seq x y z
N MET A 1 -8.77 11.07 -32.54
CA MET A 1 -8.17 9.79 -32.94
C MET A 1 -6.70 10.07 -33.13
N LEU A 2 -5.90 9.83 -32.10
CA LEU A 2 -4.45 10.07 -32.02
C LEU A 2 -3.95 8.93 -31.13
N GLU A 3 -3.43 7.84 -31.68
CA GLU A 3 -2.09 7.62 -32.27
C GLU A 3 -0.99 7.41 -31.23
N HIS A 4 -0.43 6.20 -31.30
CA HIS A 4 0.85 5.66 -30.80
C HIS A 4 1.74 6.59 -29.96
N HIS A 5 2.00 6.18 -28.72
CA HIS A 5 3.20 6.59 -27.98
C HIS A 5 4.24 5.47 -28.07
N GLU A 6 5.36 5.80 -28.69
CA GLU A 6 6.58 5.00 -28.81
C GLU A 6 7.15 4.70 -27.41
N HIS A 7 7.55 3.44 -27.21
CA HIS A 7 8.32 3.01 -26.05
C HIS A 7 9.67 3.72 -26.06
N HIS A 8 9.89 4.60 -25.09
CA HIS A 8 11.22 5.08 -24.73
C HIS A 8 11.93 3.91 -24.03
N GLU A 9 12.88 3.29 -24.71
CA GLU A 9 13.89 2.43 -24.08
C GLU A 9 14.65 3.29 -23.06
N ARG A 10 14.48 3.00 -21.77
CA ARG A 10 15.35 3.52 -20.70
C ARG A 10 16.42 2.48 -20.43
N ASP A 11 17.68 2.93 -20.46
CA ASP A 11 18.89 2.14 -20.32
C ASP A 11 18.95 1.30 -19.01
N GLU A 12 19.52 0.11 -19.14
CA GLU A 12 19.55 -1.01 -18.18
C GLU A 12 20.61 -0.92 -17.04
N GLU A 13 20.95 0.25 -16.48
CA GLU A 13 21.83 0.31 -15.30
C GLU A 13 21.31 1.33 -14.26
N ASP A 14 20.95 0.83 -13.07
CA ASP A 14 20.46 1.53 -11.84
C ASP A 14 18.93 1.52 -11.59
N GLY A 15 18.27 0.35 -11.63
CA GLY A 15 16.82 0.18 -11.45
C GLY A 15 16.33 -0.67 -10.25
N THR A 16 17.24 -1.22 -9.45
CA THR A 16 16.88 -2.02 -8.25
C THR A 16 16.52 -1.10 -7.09
N VAL A 17 15.27 -1.18 -6.63
CA VAL A 17 14.76 -0.41 -5.49
C VAL A 17 14.78 -1.26 -4.23
N LYS A 18 15.20 -0.70 -3.09
CA LYS A 18 15.09 -1.33 -1.77
C LYS A 18 13.73 -1.04 -1.15
N ILE A 19 12.87 -2.03 -1.12
CA ILE A 19 11.47 -1.91 -0.70
C ILE A 19 11.28 -2.59 0.66
N THR A 20 10.89 -1.82 1.67
CA THR A 20 10.49 -2.36 2.98
C THR A 20 8.98 -2.48 3.08
N ILE A 21 8.46 -3.70 3.23
CA ILE A 21 7.03 -4.02 3.28
C ILE A 21 6.61 -4.30 4.72
N ILE A 22 5.79 -3.42 5.28
CA ILE A 22 5.17 -3.57 6.59
C ILE A 22 3.87 -4.37 6.43
N GLY A 23 3.86 -5.60 6.96
CA GLY A 23 2.74 -6.53 6.81
C GLY A 23 2.89 -7.52 5.64
N GLY A 24 4.12 -7.78 5.19
CA GLY A 24 4.43 -8.69 4.07
C GLY A 24 4.35 -10.19 4.36
N SER A 25 3.84 -10.64 5.52
CA SER A 25 3.81 -12.07 5.86
C SER A 25 2.70 -12.88 5.19
N LYS A 26 1.66 -12.22 4.66
CA LYS A 26 0.53 -12.85 3.95
C LYS A 26 -0.28 -11.82 3.16
N GLY A 27 -1.22 -12.30 2.34
CA GLY A 27 -2.15 -11.45 1.61
C GLY A 27 -1.42 -10.52 0.64
N THR A 28 -1.90 -9.29 0.47
CA THR A 28 -1.35 -8.34 -0.51
C THR A 28 0.13 -8.05 -0.30
N GLY A 29 0.59 -7.93 0.96
CA GLY A 29 2.01 -7.68 1.22
C GLY A 29 2.92 -8.85 0.83
N ALA A 30 2.44 -10.09 0.92
CA ALA A 30 3.20 -11.25 0.45
C ALA A 30 3.21 -11.35 -1.07
N GLU A 31 2.08 -11.06 -1.73
CA GLU A 31 2.03 -10.95 -3.20
C GLU A 31 2.96 -9.84 -3.70
N LEU A 32 2.97 -8.68 -3.03
CA LEU A 32 3.85 -7.55 -3.34
C LEU A 32 5.32 -7.92 -3.23
N ALA A 33 5.70 -8.61 -2.15
CA ALA A 33 7.07 -9.08 -1.98
C ALA A 33 7.48 -10.00 -3.15
N THR A 34 6.62 -10.95 -3.54
CA THR A 34 6.89 -11.84 -4.68
C THR A 34 7.07 -11.05 -5.98
N VAL A 35 6.12 -10.19 -6.37
CA VAL A 35 6.20 -9.47 -7.65
C VAL A 35 7.35 -8.46 -7.68
N ALA A 36 7.72 -7.87 -6.55
CA ALA A 36 8.87 -6.97 -6.46
C ALA A 36 10.19 -7.74 -6.62
N MET A 37 10.34 -8.91 -6.01
CA MET A 37 11.53 -9.75 -6.19
C MET A 37 11.62 -10.30 -7.62
N ASP A 38 10.49 -10.67 -8.23
CA ASP A 38 10.42 -11.09 -9.64
C ASP A 38 10.82 -9.95 -10.60
N ALA A 39 10.77 -8.69 -10.14
CA ALA A 39 11.22 -7.49 -10.85
C ALA A 39 12.63 -7.03 -10.43
N ASP A 40 13.43 -7.92 -9.83
CA ASP A 40 14.82 -7.67 -9.40
C ASP A 40 14.97 -6.51 -8.38
N HIS A 41 13.96 -6.30 -7.53
CA HIS A 41 14.03 -5.38 -6.39
C HIS A 41 14.49 -6.08 -5.10
N ASP A 42 15.17 -5.32 -4.24
CA ASP A 42 15.63 -5.76 -2.92
C ASP A 42 14.49 -5.64 -1.90
N VAL A 43 13.90 -6.76 -1.49
CA VAL A 43 12.72 -6.75 -0.62
C VAL A 43 13.07 -7.10 0.83
N THR A 44 12.69 -6.22 1.75
CA THR A 44 12.64 -6.47 3.20
C THR A 44 11.20 -6.59 3.68
N VAL A 45 10.85 -7.69 4.35
CA VAL A 45 9.53 -7.88 4.97
C VAL A 45 9.64 -7.73 6.47
N VAL A 46 8.86 -6.78 7.02
CA VAL A 46 8.70 -6.61 8.47
C VAL A 46 7.43 -7.32 8.93
N SER A 47 7.59 -8.32 9.79
CA SER A 47 6.46 -9.07 10.35
C SER A 47 6.70 -9.53 11.78
N ARG A 48 5.61 -9.58 12.57
CA ARG A 48 5.67 -10.08 13.97
C ARG A 48 5.99 -11.56 14.05
N SER A 49 5.62 -12.33 13.04
CA SER A 49 5.82 -13.78 12.99
C SER A 49 7.23 -14.18 12.57
N GLY A 50 8.03 -13.24 12.06
CA GLY A 50 9.32 -13.56 11.45
C GLY A 50 9.17 -14.43 10.21
N THR A 51 8.05 -14.28 9.48
CA THR A 51 7.76 -15.03 8.25
C THR A 51 7.49 -14.08 7.08
N GLY A 52 7.80 -14.54 5.87
CA GLY A 52 7.50 -13.87 4.60
C GLY A 52 7.82 -14.81 3.43
N PRO A 53 7.61 -14.34 2.19
CA PRO A 53 7.97 -15.11 0.99
C PRO A 53 9.45 -15.48 0.94
N ALA A 54 9.76 -16.61 0.30
CA ALA A 54 11.14 -17.04 0.11
C ALA A 54 11.89 -16.03 -0.78
N GLY A 55 13.14 -15.72 -0.45
CA GLY A 55 13.95 -14.72 -1.14
C GLY A 55 13.98 -13.35 -0.45
N ALA A 56 12.92 -12.99 0.29
CA ALA A 56 12.89 -11.72 1.00
C ALA A 56 13.78 -11.73 2.25
N THR A 57 14.39 -10.58 2.56
CA THR A 57 15.01 -10.36 3.88
C THR A 57 13.91 -10.22 4.92
N ILE A 58 13.91 -11.06 5.96
CA ILE A 58 12.84 -11.05 6.97
C ILE A 58 13.32 -10.38 8.25
N VAL A 59 12.65 -9.31 8.67
CA VAL A 59 12.87 -8.65 9.95
C VAL A 59 11.70 -8.92 10.89
N THR A 60 12.00 -9.51 12.05
CA THR A 60 11.00 -9.75 13.09
C THR A 60 10.82 -8.49 13.92
N ALA A 61 9.71 -7.77 13.72
CA ALA A 61 9.37 -6.60 14.52
C ALA A 61 7.86 -6.44 14.69
N ASP A 62 7.46 -5.81 15.78
CA ASP A 62 6.10 -5.31 15.95
C ASP A 62 6.04 -3.84 15.52
N ALA A 63 5.54 -3.59 14.31
CA ALA A 63 5.38 -2.24 13.80
C ALA A 63 4.31 -1.41 14.55
N SER A 64 3.60 -1.99 15.52
CA SER A 64 2.75 -1.23 16.46
C SER A 64 3.49 -0.78 17.72
N ALA A 65 4.72 -1.29 17.93
CA ALA A 65 5.60 -0.76 18.96
C ALA A 65 5.98 0.70 18.64
N PRO A 66 6.37 1.48 19.65
CA PRO A 66 6.94 2.80 19.45
C PRO A 66 8.04 2.82 18.37
N ALA A 67 8.11 3.93 17.62
CA ALA A 67 9.01 4.08 16.47
C ALA A 67 10.51 4.01 16.85
N ASP A 68 10.84 4.20 18.13
CA ASP A 68 12.19 4.04 18.67
C ASP A 68 12.57 2.57 18.95
N SER A 69 11.68 1.62 18.66
CA SER A 69 12.06 0.21 18.64
C SER A 69 13.14 0.00 17.56
N GLY A 70 14.37 -0.30 18.00
CA GLY A 70 15.54 -0.40 17.12
C GLY A 70 15.29 -1.31 15.91
N ALA A 71 14.54 -2.39 16.09
CA ALA A 71 14.20 -3.32 15.01
C ALA A 71 13.39 -2.71 13.85
N LEU A 72 12.46 -1.77 14.11
CA LEU A 72 11.73 -1.11 13.01
C LEU A 72 12.66 -0.14 12.29
N ARG A 73 13.39 0.69 13.03
CA ARG A 73 14.37 1.63 12.46
C ARG A 73 15.43 0.92 11.61
N ASP A 74 15.97 -0.20 12.10
CA ASP A 74 16.99 -0.98 11.39
C ASP A 74 16.42 -1.59 10.10
N ALA A 75 15.14 -1.97 10.09
CA ALA A 75 14.46 -2.49 8.89
C ALA A 75 14.20 -1.43 7.82
N LEU A 76 14.14 -0.15 8.21
CA LEU A 76 13.99 0.97 7.29
C LEU A 76 15.34 1.58 6.87
N ALA A 77 16.44 1.20 7.52
CA ALA A 77 17.75 1.78 7.24
C ALA A 77 18.20 1.46 5.80
N GLY A 78 18.36 2.50 4.99
CA GLY A 78 18.78 2.36 3.59
C GLY A 78 17.70 1.85 2.65
N ALA A 79 16.44 1.82 3.07
CA ALA A 79 15.31 1.58 2.17
C ALA A 79 15.06 2.81 1.29
N ASP A 80 14.69 2.59 0.04
CA ASP A 80 14.30 3.66 -0.89
C ASP A 80 12.81 3.97 -0.74
N ALA A 81 12.00 2.94 -0.47
CA ALA A 81 10.56 3.06 -0.30
C ALA A 81 10.01 2.12 0.79
N VAL A 82 8.91 2.55 1.42
CA VAL A 82 8.18 1.77 2.41
C VAL A 82 6.74 1.56 1.95
N VAL A 83 6.25 0.32 2.06
CA VAL A 83 4.87 -0.02 1.75
C VAL A 83 4.16 -0.57 2.98
N VAL A 84 3.00 0.00 3.32
CA VAL A 84 2.18 -0.43 4.45
C VAL A 84 0.94 -1.16 3.94
N THR A 85 0.88 -2.47 4.16
CA THR A 85 -0.24 -3.35 3.77
C THR A 85 -0.95 -3.98 4.96
N VAL A 86 -0.84 -3.37 6.15
CA VAL A 86 -1.34 -3.96 7.40
C VAL A 86 -2.87 -3.97 7.48
N GLY A 87 -3.42 -5.09 7.95
CA GLY A 87 -4.83 -5.19 8.27
C GLY A 87 -5.15 -4.74 9.70
N GLY A 88 -6.44 -4.63 10.01
CA GLY A 88 -6.89 -4.42 11.39
C GLY A 88 -6.52 -5.60 12.30
N ALA A 89 -6.31 -5.33 13.58
CA ALA A 89 -6.04 -6.36 14.59
C ALA A 89 -7.24 -6.55 15.53
N LYS A 90 -7.64 -7.81 15.76
CA LYS A 90 -8.79 -8.13 16.61
C LYS A 90 -8.57 -7.58 18.03
N GLY A 91 -9.53 -6.81 18.52
CA GLY A 91 -9.48 -6.22 19.87
C GLY A 91 -8.59 -4.98 19.99
N VAL A 92 -7.91 -4.56 18.92
CA VAL A 92 -7.07 -3.35 18.91
C VAL A 92 -7.81 -2.24 18.18
N LYS A 93 -8.02 -1.11 18.86
CA LYS A 93 -8.61 0.08 18.25
C LYS A 93 -7.54 0.78 17.41
N ASN A 94 -7.92 1.25 16.23
CA ASN A 94 -7.08 2.05 15.33
C ASN A 94 -5.73 1.38 15.00
N ALA A 95 -5.74 0.05 14.80
CA ALA A 95 -4.51 -0.71 14.64
C ALA A 95 -3.71 -0.25 13.41
N ARG A 96 -4.39 0.05 12.29
CA ARG A 96 -3.72 0.50 11.06
C ARG A 96 -3.15 1.89 11.23
N ALA A 97 -3.92 2.81 11.79
CA ALA A 97 -3.47 4.17 12.01
C ALA A 97 -2.28 4.23 12.97
N ASN A 98 -2.29 3.45 14.05
CA ASN A 98 -1.19 3.41 15.02
C ASN A 98 0.09 2.83 14.40
N ILE A 99 -0.01 1.73 13.65
CA ILE A 99 1.14 1.17 12.93
C ILE A 99 1.69 2.18 11.92
N THR A 100 0.80 2.82 11.15
CA THR A 100 1.21 3.78 10.11
C THR A 100 1.91 4.98 10.73
N ARG A 101 1.43 5.51 11.86
CA ARG A 101 2.11 6.58 12.61
C ARG A 101 3.51 6.15 13.10
N SER A 102 3.65 4.92 13.59
CA SER A 102 4.96 4.40 14.00
C SER A 102 5.92 4.29 12.81
N VAL A 103 5.43 3.79 11.67
CA VAL A 103 6.19 3.70 10.42
C VAL A 103 6.62 5.09 9.92
N ILE A 104 5.71 6.07 9.87
CA ILE A 104 6.03 7.45 9.47
C ILE A 104 7.15 8.01 10.36
N SER A 105 7.03 7.88 11.68
CA SER A 105 8.09 8.35 12.59
C SER A 105 9.42 7.61 12.43
N ALA A 106 9.40 6.32 12.08
CA ALA A 106 10.61 5.56 11.78
C ALA A 106 11.23 5.97 10.43
N MET A 107 10.41 6.27 9.43
CA MET A 107 10.83 6.81 8.14
C MET A 107 11.53 8.16 8.31
N ASP A 108 10.95 9.07 9.10
CA ASP A 108 11.55 10.37 9.43
C ASP A 108 12.93 10.18 10.08
N ALA A 109 13.05 9.24 11.03
CA ALA A 109 14.31 8.95 11.71
C ALA A 109 15.36 8.27 10.82
N ALA A 110 14.92 7.53 9.79
CA ALA A 110 15.78 6.85 8.83
C ALA A 110 16.10 7.69 7.59
N GLY A 111 15.40 8.81 7.38
CA GLY A 111 15.53 9.66 6.20
C GLY A 111 14.87 9.08 4.93
N VAL A 112 13.93 8.14 5.08
CA VAL A 112 13.22 7.52 3.95
C VAL A 112 11.99 8.34 3.61
N ARG A 113 11.75 8.61 2.32
CA ARG A 113 10.77 9.59 1.86
C ARG A 113 9.54 8.97 1.19
N ARG A 114 9.73 7.95 0.35
CA ARG A 114 8.66 7.35 -0.45
C ARG A 114 7.80 6.40 0.40
N LEU A 115 6.51 6.70 0.52
CA LEU A 115 5.53 5.90 1.28
C LEU A 115 4.35 5.48 0.40
N VAL A 116 4.04 4.19 0.32
CA VAL A 116 2.77 3.71 -0.26
C VAL A 116 1.93 3.03 0.81
N VAL A 117 0.66 3.42 0.94
CA VAL A 117 -0.25 2.85 1.94
C VAL A 117 -1.46 2.21 1.29
N GLN A 118 -1.67 0.91 1.56
CA GLN A 118 -2.90 0.23 1.22
C GLN A 118 -4.00 0.57 2.24
N SER A 119 -4.97 1.38 1.81
CA SER A 119 -6.18 1.71 2.55
C SER A 119 -7.35 0.81 2.08
N SER A 120 -8.54 1.39 1.87
CA SER A 120 -9.75 0.71 1.41
C SER A 120 -10.63 1.67 0.63
N LEU A 121 -11.26 1.19 -0.45
CA LEU A 121 -12.35 1.94 -1.07
C LEU A 121 -13.46 2.16 -0.04
N GLY A 122 -13.98 3.38 0.00
CA GLY A 122 -14.93 3.86 1.00
C GLY A 122 -14.31 4.60 2.18
N ALA A 123 -12.98 4.57 2.33
CA ALA A 123 -12.26 5.46 3.26
C ALA A 123 -12.16 6.88 2.68
N GLY A 124 -12.18 7.87 3.57
CA GLY A 124 -12.13 9.28 3.21
C GLY A 124 -13.22 9.67 2.22
N ASP A 125 -12.83 10.36 1.16
CA ASP A 125 -13.69 10.84 0.08
C ASP A 125 -14.03 9.79 -0.98
N SER A 126 -13.35 8.64 -0.97
CA SER A 126 -13.53 7.56 -1.97
C SER A 126 -14.88 6.84 -1.90
N GLY A 127 -15.68 7.10 -0.86
CA GLY A 127 -17.07 6.66 -0.81
C GLY A 127 -17.90 7.18 -1.99
N SER A 128 -17.51 8.30 -2.60
CA SER A 128 -18.13 8.85 -3.81
C SER A 128 -17.91 8.00 -5.06
N GLN A 129 -16.82 7.23 -5.12
CA GLN A 129 -16.49 6.36 -6.24
C GLN A 129 -17.26 5.03 -6.20
N MET A 130 -18.00 4.72 -5.13
CA MET A 130 -18.83 3.51 -5.05
C MET A 130 -20.21 3.69 -5.70
N PRO A 131 -20.78 2.63 -6.31
CA PRO A 131 -22.19 2.63 -6.72
C PRO A 131 -23.13 2.99 -5.57
N ALA A 132 -24.09 3.89 -5.81
CA ALA A 132 -24.94 4.49 -4.77
C ALA A 132 -25.59 3.52 -3.76
N PRO A 133 -26.24 2.40 -4.15
CA PRO A 133 -26.82 1.46 -3.18
C PRO A 133 -25.76 0.73 -2.35
N LEU A 134 -24.57 0.47 -2.93
CA LEU A 134 -23.47 -0.18 -2.24
C LEU A 134 -22.82 0.76 -1.21
N ARG A 135 -22.68 2.05 -1.56
CA ARG A 135 -22.14 3.08 -0.68
C ARG A 135 -22.88 3.15 0.66
N VAL A 136 -24.22 3.21 0.63
CA VAL A 136 -25.03 3.31 1.85
C VAL A 136 -24.84 2.06 2.72
N LEU A 137 -24.92 0.87 2.12
CA LEU A 137 -24.77 -0.39 2.84
C LEU A 137 -23.37 -0.52 3.48
N MET A 138 -22.31 -0.22 2.71
CA MET A 138 -20.93 -0.33 3.18
C MET A 138 -20.60 0.71 4.26
N SER A 139 -21.14 1.92 4.16
CA SER A 139 -20.93 2.95 5.19
C SER A 139 -21.42 2.54 6.58
N VAL A 140 -22.42 1.66 6.65
CA VAL A 140 -22.93 1.12 7.93
C VAL A 140 -22.17 -0.14 8.34
N LEU A 141 -22.04 -1.12 7.44
CA LEU A 141 -21.42 -2.42 7.75
C LEU A 141 -19.93 -2.31 8.04
N LEU A 142 -19.24 -1.36 7.39
CA LEU A 142 -17.80 -1.18 7.48
C LEU A 142 -17.41 0.08 8.25
N ALA A 143 -18.35 0.74 8.94
CA ALA A 143 -18.11 2.00 9.65
C ALA A 143 -16.85 1.97 10.53
N LYS A 144 -16.68 0.92 11.35
CA LYS A 144 -15.54 0.81 12.26
C LYS A 144 -14.21 0.52 11.54
N PRO A 145 -14.12 -0.46 10.61
CA PRO A 145 -12.94 -0.63 9.77
C PRO A 145 -12.58 0.61 8.94
N LEU A 146 -13.57 1.31 8.37
CA LEU A 146 -13.37 2.53 7.59
C LEU A 146 -12.85 3.67 8.46
N ALA A 147 -13.37 3.85 9.68
CA ALA A 147 -12.84 4.86 10.59
C ALA A 147 -11.35 4.66 10.96
N ASP A 148 -10.86 3.41 11.02
CA ASP A 148 -9.42 3.14 11.20
C ASP A 148 -8.61 3.47 9.93
N HIS A 149 -9.18 3.25 8.75
CA HIS A 149 -8.58 3.70 7.49
C HIS A 149 -8.60 5.23 7.35
N ASP A 150 -9.66 5.92 7.77
CA ASP A 150 -9.73 7.38 7.76
C ASP A 150 -8.64 7.99 8.66
N GLU A 151 -8.45 7.43 9.86
CA GLU A 151 -7.38 7.81 10.79
C GLU A 151 -5.98 7.50 10.26
N GLN A 152 -5.84 6.41 9.51
CA GLN A 152 -4.60 6.04 8.83
C GLN A 152 -4.28 7.04 7.72
N GLU A 153 -5.24 7.34 6.85
CA GLU A 153 -5.10 8.31 5.77
C GLU A 153 -4.80 9.71 6.30
N ALA A 154 -5.50 10.15 7.36
CA ALA A 154 -5.22 11.43 8.00
C ALA A 154 -3.77 11.53 8.52
N ALA A 155 -3.19 10.43 9.03
CA ALA A 155 -1.80 10.41 9.43
C ALA A 155 -0.84 10.56 8.24
N VAL A 156 -1.14 9.88 7.14
CA VAL A 156 -0.35 9.94 5.90
C VAL A 156 -0.40 11.34 5.30
N PHE A 157 -1.59 11.91 5.16
CA PHE A 157 -1.79 13.24 4.55
C PHE A 157 -1.18 14.37 5.38
N ALA A 158 -1.06 14.19 6.70
CA ALA A 158 -0.41 15.15 7.59
C ALA A 158 1.12 14.98 7.66
N SER A 159 1.67 13.92 7.06
CA SER A 159 3.13 13.71 7.01
C SER A 159 3.75 14.53 5.88
N ASP A 160 5.03 14.86 6.04
CA ASP A 160 5.81 15.52 4.99
C ASP A 160 6.40 14.51 3.99
N LEU A 161 5.94 13.25 3.96
CA LEU A 161 6.47 12.18 3.11
C LEU A 161 5.96 12.25 1.66
N ASP A 162 6.66 11.59 0.75
CA ASP A 162 6.29 11.46 -0.66
C ASP A 162 5.32 10.28 -0.79
N TRP A 163 4.07 10.52 -0.38
CA TRP A 163 3.09 9.45 -0.14
C TRP A 163 2.18 9.17 -1.35
N THR A 164 1.72 7.93 -1.45
CA THR A 164 0.55 7.55 -2.27
C THR A 164 -0.37 6.63 -1.48
N VAL A 165 -1.67 6.86 -1.54
CA VAL A 165 -2.67 5.99 -0.90
C VAL A 165 -3.40 5.17 -1.96
N VAL A 166 -3.43 3.85 -1.78
CA VAL A 166 -4.13 2.91 -2.68
C VAL A 166 -5.37 2.36 -1.96
N ARG A 167 -6.56 2.61 -2.52
CA ARG A 167 -7.88 2.31 -1.94
C ARG A 167 -8.57 1.20 -2.75
N PRO A 168 -8.23 -0.07 -2.55
CA PRO A 168 -8.79 -1.16 -3.34
C PRO A 168 -10.26 -1.43 -3.01
N THR A 169 -10.99 -1.95 -4.00
CA THR A 169 -12.25 -2.67 -3.82
C THR A 169 -12.04 -3.99 -3.03
N GLY A 170 -13.06 -4.83 -2.90
CA GLY A 170 -12.96 -6.08 -2.13
C GLY A 170 -11.79 -6.96 -2.61
N LEU A 171 -11.06 -7.55 -1.67
CA LEU A 171 -9.89 -8.39 -2.00
C LEU A 171 -10.29 -9.86 -2.14
N LYS A 172 -9.71 -10.55 -3.13
CA LYS A 172 -9.87 -11.99 -3.33
C LYS A 172 -8.55 -12.71 -3.59
N ASP A 173 -8.47 -13.95 -3.15
CA ASP A 173 -7.35 -14.85 -3.44
C ASP A 173 -7.65 -15.62 -4.74
N LYS A 174 -7.34 -14.98 -5.88
CA LYS A 174 -7.46 -15.54 -7.22
C LYS A 174 -6.19 -15.23 -8.01
N PRO A 175 -5.89 -15.99 -9.08
CA PRO A 175 -4.80 -15.64 -9.99
C PRO A 175 -4.91 -14.20 -10.49
N ALA A 176 -3.75 -13.58 -10.76
CA ALA A 176 -3.66 -12.28 -11.39
C ALA A 176 -4.41 -12.29 -12.73
N THR A 177 -5.09 -11.19 -13.03
CA THR A 177 -5.67 -10.93 -14.36
C THR A 177 -4.75 -10.06 -15.21
N GLY A 178 -3.81 -9.34 -14.58
CA GLY A 178 -2.89 -8.42 -15.26
C GLY A 178 -3.53 -7.10 -15.68
N THR A 179 -4.75 -6.81 -15.21
CA THR A 179 -5.47 -5.58 -15.54
C THR A 179 -6.18 -5.01 -14.31
N TRP A 180 -6.13 -3.69 -14.16
CA TRP A 180 -6.86 -2.95 -13.14
C TRP A 180 -7.17 -1.53 -13.63
N ARG A 181 -8.03 -0.85 -12.89
CA ARG A 181 -8.28 0.59 -13.02
C ARG A 181 -7.85 1.27 -11.73
N ALA A 182 -7.09 2.35 -11.86
CA ALA A 182 -6.74 3.24 -10.76
C ALA A 182 -7.32 4.63 -11.09
N LEU A 183 -8.13 5.19 -10.18
CA LEU A 183 -8.82 6.47 -10.38
C LEU A 183 -8.66 7.36 -9.15
N GLU A 184 -8.35 8.63 -9.37
CA GLU A 184 -8.56 9.67 -8.37
C GLU A 184 -10.06 9.95 -8.20
N VAL A 185 -10.44 10.60 -7.10
CA VAL A 185 -11.84 10.96 -6.86
C VAL A 185 -12.35 12.00 -7.87
N SER A 186 -11.44 12.79 -8.45
CA SER A 186 -11.74 13.75 -9.52
C SER A 186 -12.04 13.10 -10.87
N ASP A 187 -11.66 11.84 -11.06
CA ASP A 187 -11.83 11.15 -12.34
C ASP A 187 -13.27 10.67 -12.54
N GLU A 188 -13.70 10.62 -13.79
CA GLU A 188 -15.02 10.08 -14.12
C GLU A 188 -15.05 8.55 -13.93
N GLY A 189 -16.01 8.08 -13.15
CA GLY A 189 -16.34 6.66 -13.06
C GLY A 189 -16.71 6.19 -11.66
N THR A 190 -17.13 4.94 -11.59
CA THR A 190 -17.35 4.24 -10.31
C THR A 190 -16.53 2.97 -10.27
N LEU A 191 -16.09 2.60 -9.08
CA LEU A 191 -15.32 1.40 -8.76
C LEU A 191 -16.18 0.46 -7.91
N GLY A 192 -16.14 -0.83 -8.24
CA GLY A 192 -16.92 -1.84 -7.54
C GLY A 192 -16.36 -3.25 -7.72
N GLY A 193 -17.03 -4.22 -7.11
CA GLY A 193 -16.62 -5.61 -7.20
C GLY A 193 -15.40 -5.93 -6.33
N SER A 194 -14.46 -6.69 -6.90
CA SER A 194 -13.30 -7.20 -6.18
C SER A 194 -12.09 -7.39 -7.08
N ILE A 195 -10.90 -7.08 -6.54
CA ILE A 195 -9.60 -7.22 -7.20
C ILE A 195 -8.80 -8.40 -6.61
N PRO A 196 -8.13 -9.22 -7.44
CA PRO A 196 -7.15 -10.19 -6.95
C PRO A 196 -6.03 -9.49 -6.16
N ARG A 197 -5.57 -10.10 -5.06
CA ARG A 197 -4.43 -9.55 -4.30
C ARG A 197 -3.15 -9.44 -5.14
N ALA A 198 -2.95 -10.35 -6.08
CA ALA A 198 -1.83 -10.32 -7.02
C ALA A 198 -1.90 -9.10 -7.97
N ASP A 199 -3.08 -8.76 -8.50
CA ASP A 199 -3.24 -7.54 -9.33
C ASP A 199 -3.07 -6.27 -8.50
N LEU A 200 -3.58 -6.25 -7.27
CA LEU A 200 -3.34 -5.10 -6.38
C LEU A 200 -1.86 -4.95 -6.02
N ALA A 201 -1.14 -6.04 -5.81
CA ALA A 201 0.30 -6.02 -5.57
C ALA A 201 1.07 -5.45 -6.76
N ALA A 202 0.74 -5.86 -7.98
CA ALA A 202 1.31 -5.28 -9.20
C ALA A 202 0.98 -3.78 -9.32
N CYS A 203 -0.27 -3.38 -9.08
CA CYS A 203 -0.66 -1.97 -9.06
C CYS A 203 0.11 -1.15 -8.02
N ILE A 204 0.34 -1.70 -6.82
CA ILE A 204 1.13 -1.02 -5.78
C ILE A 204 2.58 -0.85 -6.21
N LEU A 205 3.17 -1.85 -6.90
CA LEU A 205 4.52 -1.78 -7.42
C LEU A 205 4.66 -0.70 -8.51
N ASP A 206 3.71 -0.67 -9.46
CA ASP A 206 3.68 0.36 -10.51
C ASP A 206 3.57 1.77 -9.91
N VAL A 207 2.67 1.94 -8.95
CA VAL A 207 2.50 3.21 -8.21
C VAL A 207 3.78 3.60 -7.46
N LEU A 208 4.49 2.64 -6.87
CA LEU A 208 5.71 2.91 -6.12
C LEU A 208 6.78 3.57 -6.99
N GLY A 209 6.91 3.13 -8.26
CA GLY A 209 7.86 3.67 -9.24
C GLY A 209 7.37 4.84 -10.07
N ASP A 210 6.13 5.32 -9.86
CA ASP A 210 5.54 6.44 -10.60
C ASP A 210 5.42 7.69 -9.73
N ASP A 211 6.31 8.65 -9.97
CA ASP A 211 6.33 9.94 -9.28
C ASP A 211 5.07 10.79 -9.53
N GLU A 212 4.34 10.55 -10.63
CA GLU A 212 3.06 11.25 -10.88
C GLU A 212 1.97 10.84 -9.88
N THR A 213 2.19 9.78 -9.11
CA THR A 213 1.28 9.30 -8.07
C THR A 213 1.56 9.89 -6.68
N VAL A 214 2.64 10.65 -6.52
CA VAL A 214 2.98 11.29 -5.24
C VAL A 214 1.93 12.35 -4.90
N GLY A 215 1.46 12.32 -3.65
CA GLY A 215 0.40 13.18 -3.14
C GLY A 215 -1.00 12.78 -3.58
N LYS A 216 -1.18 11.59 -4.16
CA LYS A 216 -2.47 11.11 -4.68
C LYS A 216 -3.06 9.95 -3.90
N ALA A 217 -4.39 9.89 -3.91
CA ALA A 217 -5.15 8.78 -3.37
C ALA A 217 -5.99 8.12 -4.47
N LEU A 218 -5.66 6.88 -4.80
CA LEU A 218 -6.19 6.14 -5.95
C LEU A 218 -7.16 5.06 -5.51
N GLY A 219 -8.40 5.14 -5.95
CA GLY A 219 -9.34 4.02 -5.89
C GLY A 219 -8.94 2.94 -6.91
N VAL A 220 -8.92 1.67 -6.51
CA VAL A 220 -8.48 0.57 -7.39
C VAL A 220 -9.49 -0.57 -7.49
N SER A 221 -9.83 -0.96 -8.71
CA SER A 221 -10.64 -2.15 -9.01
C SER A 221 -10.03 -2.96 -10.15
N SER A 222 -10.49 -4.21 -10.31
CA SER A 222 -10.36 -4.90 -11.61
C SER A 222 -11.10 -4.15 -12.71
#